data_AF-A0A9N9Q4L4-F1
#
_entry.id   AF-A0A9N9Q4L4-F1
#
_cell.length_a   1.000
_cell.length_b   1.000
_cell.length_c   1.000
_cell.angle_alpha   90.00
_cell.angle_beta   90.00
_cell.angle_gamma   90.00
#
_symmetry.space_group_name_H-M   'P 1'
#
loop_
_entity.id
_entity.type
_entity.pdbx_description
1 polymer ?
#
loop_
_entity_poly.entity_id
_entity_poly.type
_entity_poly.pdbx_seq_one_letter_code
_entity_poly.pdbx_strand_id
1 'polypeptide(L)'
;MAASNYPANWTQLERELGYQGGTLADTIQNPDRKRIGDWLSPADQTKFHIDKVTEDPLGAAANLLGKQSRVARWTTNGNRLLRISGNSGTGKSVLVANIVVKTFDEVIKLNRNHRALLEPRNMLGYFFCSTRENEFFDFSTFARTIISQFCPFAVPHQRVKQLYRRCCQQWPGRQPEIAQLMTCLKTILQDFFADDENGKVYLIIDGLDRVPVKEQVPYNRFLRDVMQEDYKNLHILLSCKDSYTTKHYFETSDQWKTVNMDRSDFTKRSHKAFPDYMFSKVPALSR
;
A
#
# COMPACT_ATOMS: atom_id res chain seq x y z
N MET A 1 -19.06 2.48 -26.22
CA MET A 1 -18.40 3.35 -25.22
C MET A 1 -19.00 3.02 -23.87
N ALA A 2 -18.33 2.16 -23.10
CA ALA A 2 -18.83 1.73 -21.80
C ALA A 2 -18.36 2.73 -20.74
N ALA A 3 -19.32 3.45 -20.15
CA ALA A 3 -19.06 4.22 -18.95
C ALA A 3 -18.72 3.24 -17.81
N SER A 4 -17.49 3.32 -17.33
CA SER A 4 -17.03 2.59 -16.15
C SER A 4 -17.82 3.06 -14.94
N ASN A 5 -18.61 2.17 -14.36
CA ASN A 5 -19.21 2.36 -13.04
C ASN A 5 -18.10 2.29 -11.98
N TYR A 6 -17.31 3.36 -11.88
CA TYR A 6 -16.45 3.60 -10.74
C TYR A 6 -17.34 3.77 -9.50
N PRO A 7 -16.93 3.25 -8.34
CA PRO A 7 -17.44 3.80 -7.09
C PRO A 7 -17.09 5.29 -7.09
N ALA A 8 -18.10 6.16 -7.13
CA ALA A 8 -17.97 7.61 -7.30
C ALA A 8 -17.06 8.29 -6.24
N ASN A 9 -16.69 7.55 -5.20
CA ASN A 9 -15.83 7.99 -4.12
C ASN A 9 -14.33 7.93 -4.42
N TRP A 10 -13.80 7.09 -5.32
CA TRP A 10 -12.34 6.89 -5.45
C TRP A 10 -11.59 8.09 -6.04
N THR A 11 -12.07 8.64 -7.15
CA THR A 11 -11.45 9.82 -7.80
C THR A 11 -11.59 11.09 -6.94
N GLN A 12 -12.56 11.10 -6.03
CA GLN A 12 -12.74 12.15 -5.02
C GLN A 12 -11.85 11.89 -3.79
N LEU A 13 -11.65 10.63 -3.41
CA LEU A 13 -10.76 10.18 -2.34
C LEU A 13 -9.29 10.47 -2.63
N GLU A 14 -8.85 10.21 -3.87
CA GLU A 14 -7.52 10.60 -4.34
C GLU A 14 -7.34 12.13 -4.29
N ARG A 15 -8.38 12.90 -4.61
CA ARG A 15 -8.36 14.37 -4.43
C ARG A 15 -8.22 14.76 -2.96
N GLU A 16 -8.92 14.08 -2.06
CA GLU A 16 -8.93 14.40 -0.62
C GLU A 16 -7.63 14.01 0.11
N LEU A 17 -6.84 13.07 -0.41
CA LEU A 17 -5.50 12.72 0.08
C LEU A 17 -4.35 13.40 -0.70
N GLY A 18 -4.64 14.31 -1.63
CA GLY A 18 -3.62 15.01 -2.42
C GLY A 18 -2.98 14.19 -3.54
N TYR A 19 -3.62 13.08 -3.94
CA TYR A 19 -3.23 12.24 -5.08
C TYR A 19 -3.59 12.83 -6.44
N GLN A 20 -4.50 13.80 -6.53
CA GLN A 20 -4.59 14.60 -7.75
C GLN A 20 -3.56 15.72 -7.73
N GLY A 21 -2.92 15.89 -8.91
CA GLY A 21 -2.10 17.03 -9.25
C GLY A 21 -2.59 18.29 -8.53
N GLY A 22 -1.83 18.73 -7.52
CA GLY A 22 -1.98 20.03 -6.87
C GLY A 22 -2.40 21.09 -7.86
N THR A 23 -3.18 22.03 -7.37
CA THR A 23 -3.87 23.04 -8.17
C THR A 23 -2.93 23.67 -9.19
N LEU A 24 -3.47 24.27 -10.26
CA LEU A 24 -2.66 24.99 -11.22
C LEU A 24 -1.73 26.00 -10.52
N ALA A 25 -2.18 26.59 -9.40
CA ALA A 25 -1.38 27.42 -8.50
C ALA A 25 -0.21 26.66 -7.81
N ASP A 26 -0.42 25.47 -7.25
CA ASP A 26 0.63 24.64 -6.65
C ASP A 26 1.65 24.14 -7.69
N THR A 27 1.19 23.88 -8.91
CA THR A 27 2.03 23.44 -10.03
C THR A 27 2.89 24.58 -10.59
N ILE A 28 2.36 25.82 -10.57
CA ILE A 28 3.11 27.03 -10.90
C ILE A 28 4.15 27.37 -9.80
N GLN A 29 3.87 27.06 -8.53
CA GLN A 29 4.77 27.37 -7.41
C GLN A 29 5.87 26.32 -7.16
N ASN A 30 5.78 25.10 -7.70
CA ASN A 30 6.74 24.03 -7.38
C ASN A 30 7.14 23.16 -8.60
N PRO A 31 7.91 23.69 -9.57
CA PRO A 31 8.29 22.97 -10.79
C PRO A 31 9.11 21.70 -10.55
N ASP A 32 9.82 21.61 -9.42
CA ASP A 32 10.56 20.42 -9.00
C ASP A 32 9.63 19.23 -8.69
N ARG A 33 8.37 19.49 -8.34
CA ARG A 33 7.35 18.48 -8.03
C ARG A 33 7.12 17.52 -9.19
N LYS A 34 6.74 18.07 -10.34
CA LYS A 34 6.42 17.29 -11.54
C LYS A 34 7.67 16.53 -12.02
N ARG A 35 8.81 17.21 -11.99
CA ARG A 35 10.10 16.61 -12.38
C ARG A 35 10.51 15.44 -11.49
N ILE A 36 10.36 15.56 -10.17
CA ILE A 36 10.66 14.46 -9.23
C ILE A 36 9.69 13.30 -9.43
N GLY A 37 8.39 13.57 -9.63
CA GLY A 37 7.40 12.52 -9.90
C GLY A 37 7.67 11.77 -11.19
N ASP A 38 7.90 12.50 -12.28
CA ASP A 38 8.25 11.95 -13.59
C ASP A 38 9.59 11.20 -13.53
N TRP A 39 10.56 11.70 -12.75
CA TRP A 39 11.86 11.06 -12.55
C TRP A 39 11.75 9.76 -11.75
N LEU A 40 10.97 9.73 -10.65
CA LEU A 40 10.73 8.51 -9.89
C LEU A 40 10.01 7.45 -10.73
N SER A 41 9.09 7.85 -11.60
CA SER A 41 8.38 6.95 -12.51
C SER A 41 7.84 5.70 -11.79
N PRO A 42 6.93 5.88 -10.81
CA PRO A 42 6.34 4.76 -10.08
C PRO A 42 5.47 3.89 -11.00
N ALA A 43 5.38 2.59 -10.71
CA ALA A 43 4.43 1.71 -11.40
C ALA A 43 2.99 2.05 -11.00
N ASP A 44 2.10 2.12 -11.99
CA ASP A 44 0.66 2.31 -11.77
C ASP A 44 0.01 0.96 -11.41
N GLN A 45 -0.46 0.85 -10.17
CA GLN A 45 -1.09 -0.38 -9.65
C GLN A 45 -2.63 -0.27 -9.61
N THR A 46 -3.19 0.83 -10.08
CA THR A 46 -4.60 1.21 -9.91
C THR A 46 -5.52 0.24 -10.64
N LYS A 47 -5.23 -0.04 -11.91
CA LYS A 47 -6.03 -0.96 -12.72
C LYS A 47 -6.06 -2.37 -12.10
N PHE A 48 -4.90 -2.91 -11.72
CA PHE A 48 -4.83 -4.23 -11.09
C PHE A 48 -5.60 -4.25 -9.76
N HIS A 49 -5.46 -3.21 -8.94
CA HIS A 49 -6.18 -3.09 -7.68
C HIS A 49 -7.70 -3.10 -7.91
N ILE A 50 -8.21 -2.28 -8.82
CA ILE A 50 -9.64 -2.21 -9.17
C ILE A 50 -10.16 -3.55 -9.68
N ASP A 51 -9.42 -4.20 -10.58
CA ASP A 51 -9.78 -5.54 -11.08
C ASP A 51 -9.92 -6.53 -9.92
N LYS A 52 -9.01 -6.48 -8.93
CA LYS A 52 -9.07 -7.39 -7.78
C LYS A 52 -10.15 -7.06 -6.76
N VAL A 53 -10.52 -5.79 -6.59
CA VAL A 53 -11.68 -5.42 -5.76
C VAL A 53 -12.97 -5.91 -6.42
N THR A 54 -13.10 -5.75 -7.74
CA THR A 54 -14.32 -6.13 -8.49
C THR A 54 -14.49 -7.65 -8.64
N GLU A 55 -13.41 -8.43 -8.47
CA GLU A 55 -13.44 -9.90 -8.38
C GLU A 55 -14.08 -10.43 -7.06
N ASP A 56 -14.51 -9.58 -6.12
CA ASP A 56 -15.32 -9.97 -4.93
C ASP A 56 -16.79 -9.52 -4.98
N PRO A 57 -17.59 -9.94 -5.98
CA PRO A 57 -18.97 -9.49 -6.10
C PRO A 57 -19.88 -9.98 -4.96
N LEU A 58 -19.46 -11.00 -4.21
CA LEU A 58 -20.24 -11.62 -3.14
C LEU A 58 -19.86 -11.11 -1.74
N GLY A 59 -18.91 -10.17 -1.64
CA GLY A 59 -18.43 -9.65 -0.35
C GLY A 59 -17.80 -10.72 0.54
N ALA A 60 -17.21 -11.75 -0.05
CA ALA A 60 -16.52 -12.80 0.69
C ALA A 60 -15.32 -12.24 1.46
N ALA A 61 -14.61 -11.25 0.90
CA ALA A 61 -13.57 -10.54 1.60
C ALA A 61 -14.14 -9.78 2.81
N ALA A 62 -15.32 -9.15 2.69
CA ALA A 62 -15.94 -8.43 3.81
C ALA A 62 -16.15 -9.33 5.05
N ASN A 63 -16.49 -10.61 4.85
CA ASN A 63 -16.61 -11.59 5.93
C ASN A 63 -15.25 -11.89 6.60
N LEU A 64 -14.18 -12.03 5.80
CA LEU A 64 -12.80 -12.21 6.30
C LEU A 64 -12.25 -10.93 6.96
N LEU A 65 -12.84 -9.78 6.66
CA LEU A 65 -12.53 -8.46 7.24
C LEU A 65 -13.38 -8.09 8.46
N GLY A 66 -14.23 -9.01 8.94
CA GLY A 66 -15.09 -8.79 10.10
C GLY A 66 -14.31 -8.37 11.35
N LYS A 67 -14.95 -7.63 12.26
CA LYS A 67 -14.30 -6.94 13.41
C LYS A 67 -13.41 -7.83 14.31
N GLN A 68 -13.69 -9.13 14.36
CA GLN A 68 -12.92 -10.08 15.18
C GLN A 68 -11.80 -10.79 14.41
N SER A 69 -11.68 -10.57 13.10
CA SER A 69 -10.70 -11.26 12.28
C SER A 69 -9.27 -10.80 12.59
N ARG A 70 -8.29 -11.66 12.27
CA ARG A 70 -6.86 -11.31 12.39
C ARG A 70 -6.51 -10.07 11.57
N VAL A 71 -7.18 -9.89 10.43
CA VAL A 71 -7.03 -8.73 9.56
C VAL A 71 -7.56 -7.45 10.21
N ALA A 72 -8.75 -7.50 10.82
CA ALA A 72 -9.28 -6.33 11.54
C ALA A 72 -8.43 -5.93 12.75
N ARG A 73 -7.81 -6.90 13.43
CA ARG A 73 -6.85 -6.62 14.52
C ARG A 73 -5.57 -5.98 14.02
N TRP A 74 -5.04 -6.44 12.88
CA TRP A 74 -3.87 -5.86 12.22
C TRP A 74 -4.08 -4.38 11.85
N THR A 75 -5.28 -3.99 11.38
CA THR A 75 -5.57 -2.59 11.03
C THR A 75 -5.75 -1.65 12.23
N THR A 76 -6.05 -2.16 13.44
CA THR A 76 -6.55 -1.29 14.53
C THR A 76 -5.54 -0.99 15.64
N ASN A 77 -4.64 -1.92 16.00
CA ASN A 77 -3.47 -1.74 16.90
C ASN A 77 -2.89 -3.10 17.38
N GLY A 78 -3.45 -4.24 16.96
CA GLY A 78 -2.88 -5.57 17.26
C GLY A 78 -1.87 -6.00 16.18
N ASN A 79 -1.05 -7.01 16.52
CA ASN A 79 -0.15 -7.76 15.61
C ASN A 79 0.27 -7.01 14.34
N ARG A 80 1.37 -6.27 14.40
CA ARG A 80 1.89 -5.43 13.30
C ARG A 80 2.27 -6.20 12.05
N LEU A 81 2.57 -7.49 12.17
CA LEU A 81 3.06 -8.33 11.09
C LEU A 81 2.01 -9.39 10.76
N LEU A 82 1.46 -9.32 9.55
CA LEU A 82 0.41 -10.23 9.07
C LEU A 82 0.82 -10.91 7.77
N ARG A 83 0.78 -12.23 7.78
CA ARG A 83 0.97 -13.07 6.59
C ARG A 83 -0.38 -13.60 6.12
N ILE A 84 -0.68 -13.45 4.84
CA ILE A 84 -1.78 -14.14 4.16
C ILE A 84 -1.16 -15.23 3.31
N SER A 85 -1.39 -16.49 3.68
CA SER A 85 -0.87 -17.66 2.97
C SER A 85 -2.00 -18.46 2.35
N GLY A 86 -1.70 -19.18 1.27
CA GLY A 86 -2.67 -20.07 0.62
C GLY A 86 -2.20 -20.46 -0.77
N ASN A 87 -2.79 -21.49 -1.35
CA ASN A 87 -2.48 -21.94 -2.70
C ASN A 87 -2.92 -20.94 -3.80
N SER A 88 -2.51 -21.19 -5.04
CA SER A 88 -2.99 -20.38 -6.18
C SER A 88 -4.51 -20.50 -6.34
N GLY A 89 -5.17 -19.39 -6.64
CA GLY A 89 -6.62 -19.35 -6.83
C GLY A 89 -7.47 -19.35 -5.56
N THR A 90 -6.87 -19.20 -4.36
CA THR A 90 -7.63 -19.10 -3.10
C THR A 90 -8.19 -17.70 -2.82
N GLY A 91 -8.02 -16.72 -3.72
CA GLY A 91 -8.54 -15.37 -3.54
C GLY A 91 -7.66 -14.42 -2.70
N LYS A 92 -6.38 -14.76 -2.44
CA LYS A 92 -5.44 -13.89 -1.69
C LYS A 92 -5.38 -12.45 -2.20
N SER A 93 -5.12 -12.26 -3.50
CA SER A 93 -5.01 -10.92 -4.10
C SER A 93 -6.32 -10.13 -4.00
N VAL A 94 -7.47 -10.81 -4.08
CA VAL A 94 -8.80 -10.21 -3.89
C VAL A 94 -8.98 -9.74 -2.45
N LEU A 95 -8.62 -10.57 -1.47
CA LEU A 95 -8.63 -10.18 -0.06
C LEU A 95 -7.67 -9.01 0.20
N VAL A 96 -6.43 -9.07 -0.30
CA VAL A 96 -5.43 -8.00 -0.12
C VAL A 96 -5.90 -6.69 -0.74
N ALA A 97 -6.49 -6.72 -1.93
CA ALA A 97 -7.07 -5.54 -2.56
C ALA A 97 -8.15 -4.89 -1.69
N ASN A 98 -9.03 -5.68 -1.08
CA ASN A 98 -10.04 -5.18 -0.14
C ASN A 98 -9.43 -4.68 1.19
N ILE A 99 -8.31 -5.26 1.64
CA ILE A 99 -7.56 -4.74 2.80
C ILE A 99 -6.98 -3.36 2.49
N VAL A 100 -6.44 -3.15 1.29
CA VAL A 100 -5.95 -1.84 0.84
C VAL A 100 -7.07 -0.81 0.95
N VAL A 101 -8.26 -1.10 0.42
CA VAL A 101 -9.44 -0.21 0.52
C VAL A 101 -9.76 0.14 1.98
N LYS A 102 -9.92 -0.87 2.83
CA LYS A 102 -10.26 -0.66 4.24
C LYS A 102 -9.19 0.11 5.01
N THR A 103 -7.92 -0.14 4.72
CA THR A 103 -6.78 0.53 5.38
C THR A 103 -6.67 1.97 4.93
N PHE A 104 -6.95 2.24 3.65
CA PHE A 104 -7.00 3.59 3.11
C PHE A 104 -8.08 4.44 3.79
N ASP A 105 -9.30 3.89 3.95
CA ASP A 105 -10.39 4.55 4.68
C ASP A 105 -9.99 4.89 6.14
N GLU A 106 -9.25 3.99 6.78
CA GLU A 106 -8.74 4.20 8.15
C GLU A 106 -7.69 5.32 8.20
N VAL A 107 -6.73 5.31 7.28
CA VAL A 107 -5.70 6.35 7.15
C VAL A 107 -6.34 7.72 6.93
N ILE A 108 -7.36 7.82 6.08
CA ILE A 108 -8.12 9.07 5.87
C ILE A 108 -8.76 9.54 7.16
N LYS A 109 -9.47 8.65 7.88
CA LYS A 109 -10.14 9.00 9.13
C LYS A 109 -9.15 9.50 10.18
N LEU A 110 -8.02 8.81 10.33
CA LEU A 110 -6.96 9.21 11.26
C LEU A 110 -6.39 10.58 10.90
N ASN A 111 -6.06 10.82 9.62
CA ASN A 111 -5.51 12.11 9.18
C ASN A 111 -6.53 13.27 9.28
N ARG A 112 -7.82 13.04 9.01
CA ARG A 112 -8.87 14.06 9.17
C ARG A 112 -9.06 14.53 10.61
N ASN A 113 -8.80 13.67 11.59
CA ASN A 113 -8.87 14.02 13.01
C ASN A 113 -7.68 14.87 13.46
N HIS A 114 -6.64 15.01 12.63
CA HIS A 114 -5.41 15.77 12.92
C HIS A 114 -5.30 17.05 12.07
N ARG A 115 -6.38 17.81 11.95
CA ARG A 115 -6.52 19.04 11.10
C ARG A 115 -5.46 20.13 11.29
N ALA A 116 -4.56 20.02 12.27
CA ALA A 116 -3.58 21.03 12.63
C ALA A 116 -2.21 20.88 11.92
N LEU A 117 -2.02 19.87 11.07
CA LEU A 117 -0.70 19.52 10.54
C LEU A 117 -0.62 19.65 9.02
N LEU A 118 0.51 20.15 8.55
CA LEU A 118 0.84 20.30 7.13
C LEU A 118 1.21 18.96 6.46
N GLU A 119 1.57 17.93 7.23
CA GLU A 119 1.97 16.62 6.73
C GLU A 119 1.09 15.50 7.32
N PRO A 120 0.68 14.51 6.49
CA PRO A 120 -0.14 13.39 6.96
C PRO A 120 0.65 12.49 7.92
N ARG A 121 0.14 12.34 9.14
CA ARG A 121 0.71 11.44 10.16
C ARG A 121 0.40 9.97 9.92
N ASN A 122 -0.33 9.59 8.89
CA ASN A 122 -0.63 8.18 8.62
C ASN A 122 -0.44 7.92 7.13
N MET A 123 0.24 6.81 6.82
CA MET A 123 0.63 6.46 5.46
C MET A 123 0.20 5.04 5.10
N LEU A 124 -0.14 4.84 3.83
CA LEU A 124 -0.38 3.52 3.24
C LEU A 124 0.47 3.37 1.99
N GLY A 125 1.28 2.33 1.95
CA GLY A 125 2.01 1.86 0.79
C GLY A 125 1.54 0.46 0.43
N TYR A 126 1.26 0.22 -0.84
CA TYR A 126 0.87 -1.09 -1.34
C TYR A 126 1.54 -1.40 -2.68
N PHE A 127 1.90 -2.66 -2.87
CA PHE A 127 2.52 -3.15 -4.10
C PHE A 127 2.04 -4.56 -4.44
N PHE A 128 1.60 -4.77 -5.68
CA PHE A 128 1.16 -6.07 -6.16
C PHE A 128 2.22 -6.68 -7.07
N CYS A 129 2.84 -7.79 -6.64
CA CYS A 129 3.73 -8.57 -7.49
C CYS A 129 2.87 -9.40 -8.47
N SER A 130 2.33 -8.75 -9.52
CA SER A 130 1.40 -9.34 -10.47
C SER A 130 2.02 -9.60 -11.85
N THR A 131 1.89 -10.81 -12.36
CA THR A 131 2.43 -11.26 -13.66
C THR A 131 1.66 -10.77 -14.90
N ARG A 132 0.68 -9.87 -14.76
CA ARG A 132 -0.28 -9.60 -15.86
C ARG A 132 0.26 -8.68 -16.94
N GLU A 133 1.28 -7.89 -16.67
CA GLU A 133 1.85 -6.95 -17.62
C GLU A 133 3.38 -7.09 -17.55
N ASN A 134 4.12 -6.78 -18.63
CA ASN A 134 5.58 -6.94 -18.77
C ASN A 134 6.40 -6.06 -17.79
N GLU A 135 5.88 -5.80 -16.60
CA GLU A 135 6.46 -4.99 -15.55
C GLU A 135 7.49 -5.80 -14.77
N PHE A 136 8.66 -5.20 -14.62
CA PHE A 136 9.77 -5.80 -13.89
C PHE A 136 9.43 -5.83 -12.39
N PHE A 137 9.38 -7.02 -11.80
CA PHE A 137 9.24 -7.24 -10.34
C PHE A 137 10.51 -6.89 -9.56
N ASP A 138 11.31 -5.96 -10.06
CA ASP A 138 12.52 -5.55 -9.39
C ASP A 138 12.20 -4.67 -8.18
N PHE A 139 13.15 -4.63 -7.25
CA PHE A 139 12.99 -3.82 -6.05
C PHE A 139 12.97 -2.33 -6.36
N SER A 140 13.59 -1.90 -7.47
CA SER A 140 13.62 -0.50 -7.87
C SER A 140 12.21 0.03 -8.13
N THR A 141 11.39 -0.76 -8.81
CA THR A 141 9.99 -0.44 -9.13
C THR A 141 9.14 -0.41 -7.88
N PHE A 142 9.27 -1.43 -7.02
CA PHE A 142 8.65 -1.43 -5.68
C PHE A 142 8.99 -0.18 -4.89
N ALA A 143 10.29 0.14 -4.74
CA ALA A 143 10.71 1.25 -3.90
C ALA A 143 10.24 2.61 -4.47
N ARG A 144 10.29 2.82 -5.78
CA ARG A 144 9.80 4.04 -6.42
C ARG A 144 8.28 4.21 -6.22
N THR A 145 7.52 3.12 -6.37
CA THR A 145 6.08 3.11 -6.08
C THR A 145 5.80 3.41 -4.61
N ILE A 146 6.44 2.72 -3.66
CA ILE A 146 6.20 2.97 -2.23
C ILE A 146 6.62 4.39 -1.82
N ILE A 147 7.77 4.89 -2.29
CA ILE A 147 8.20 6.28 -2.03
C ILE A 147 7.14 7.27 -2.54
N SER A 148 6.59 7.05 -3.74
CA SER A 148 5.55 7.92 -4.28
C SER A 148 4.24 7.89 -3.47
N GLN A 149 3.94 6.76 -2.83
CA GLN A 149 2.75 6.59 -2.00
C GLN A 149 2.93 7.18 -0.59
N PHE A 150 4.12 7.06 -0.02
CA PHE A 150 4.46 7.65 1.28
C PHE A 150 4.69 9.16 1.22
N CYS A 151 5.21 9.65 0.10
CA CYS A 151 5.52 11.05 -0.10
C CYS A 151 4.61 11.61 -1.21
N PRO A 152 3.31 11.85 -0.93
CA PRO A 152 2.38 12.34 -1.93
C PRO A 152 2.93 13.60 -2.59
N PHE A 153 2.80 13.65 -3.91
CA PHE A 153 3.55 14.60 -4.74
C PHE A 153 3.32 16.07 -4.39
N ALA A 154 2.26 16.43 -3.67
CA ALA A 154 2.00 17.81 -3.25
C ALA A 154 3.21 18.47 -2.57
N VAL A 155 3.94 17.74 -1.72
CA VAL A 155 5.17 18.20 -1.08
C VAL A 155 6.21 17.07 -1.10
N PRO A 156 7.16 17.06 -2.05
CA PRO A 156 8.16 16.00 -2.07
C PRO A 156 8.99 16.05 -0.79
N HIS A 157 9.05 14.91 -0.10
CA HIS A 157 9.80 14.75 1.14
C HIS A 157 11.28 15.12 0.94
N GLN A 158 11.92 15.70 1.96
CA GLN A 158 13.27 16.24 1.84
C GLN A 158 14.29 15.19 1.37
N ARG A 159 14.13 13.93 1.80
CA ARG A 159 14.99 12.81 1.37
C ARG A 159 14.87 12.50 -0.12
N VAL A 160 13.67 12.60 -0.67
CA VAL A 160 13.42 12.40 -2.11
C VAL A 160 14.04 13.56 -2.91
N LYS A 161 13.89 14.81 -2.44
CA LYS A 161 14.54 15.98 -3.05
C LYS A 161 16.06 15.86 -3.05
N GLN A 162 16.66 15.41 -1.94
CA GLN A 162 18.10 15.18 -1.84
C GLN A 162 18.57 14.09 -2.81
N LEU A 163 17.84 12.98 -2.89
CA LEU A 163 18.15 11.91 -3.83
C LEU A 163 18.06 12.39 -5.29
N TYR A 164 16.98 13.07 -5.65
CA TYR A 164 16.80 13.66 -6.98
C TYR A 164 17.95 14.58 -7.35
N ARG A 165 18.30 15.53 -6.47
CA ARG A 165 19.43 16.45 -6.70
C ARG A 165 20.72 15.70 -6.94
N ARG A 166 21.05 14.67 -6.14
CA ARG A 166 22.26 13.85 -6.33
C ARG A 166 22.27 13.10 -7.66
N CYS A 167 21.13 12.54 -8.06
CA CYS A 167 21.00 11.78 -9.31
C CYS A 167 20.95 12.65 -10.57
N CYS A 168 20.51 13.90 -10.44
CA CYS A 168 20.34 14.84 -11.55
C CYS A 168 21.37 15.99 -11.55
N GLN A 169 22.38 15.96 -10.67
CA GLN A 169 23.45 16.96 -10.63
C GLN A 169 24.38 16.88 -11.86
N GLN A 170 24.47 15.69 -12.49
CA GLN A 170 25.26 15.44 -13.69
C GLN A 170 24.35 15.29 -14.91
N TRP A 171 24.84 15.66 -16.10
CA TRP A 171 24.11 15.53 -17.36
C TRP A 171 24.67 14.37 -18.21
N PRO A 172 23.83 13.44 -18.71
CA PRO A 172 22.40 13.32 -18.44
C PRO A 172 22.12 12.84 -17.01
N GLY A 173 20.98 13.26 -16.45
CA GLY A 173 20.54 12.77 -15.14
C GLY A 173 20.28 11.26 -15.18
N ARG A 174 20.51 10.58 -14.06
CA ARG A 174 20.35 9.13 -13.97
C ARG A 174 19.19 8.71 -13.08
N GLN A 175 18.74 7.47 -13.24
CA GLN A 175 17.84 6.80 -12.29
C GLN A 175 18.61 6.42 -11.01
N PRO A 176 17.92 6.38 -9.85
CA PRO A 176 18.55 5.98 -8.59
C PRO A 176 18.78 4.46 -8.58
N GLU A 177 19.90 4.04 -8.01
CA GLU A 177 20.22 2.63 -7.85
C GLU A 177 19.43 1.99 -6.69
N ILE A 178 19.32 0.66 -6.69
CA ILE A 178 18.62 -0.10 -5.64
C ILE A 178 19.09 0.30 -4.23
N ALA A 179 20.40 0.41 -4.01
CA ALA A 179 20.94 0.79 -2.71
C ALA A 179 20.52 2.21 -2.28
N GLN A 180 20.43 3.14 -3.23
CA GLN A 180 20.00 4.51 -2.98
C GLN A 180 18.50 4.59 -2.69
N LEU A 181 17.68 3.85 -3.44
CA LEU A 181 16.24 3.73 -3.20
C LEU A 181 15.94 3.09 -1.84
N MET A 182 16.64 2.01 -1.50
CA MET A 182 16.52 1.33 -0.21
C MET A 182 16.89 2.28 0.93
N THR A 183 18.01 3.00 0.80
CA THR A 183 18.44 3.99 1.80
C THR A 183 17.39 5.09 1.94
N CYS A 184 16.90 5.64 0.83
CA CYS A 184 15.88 6.69 0.81
C CYS A 184 14.60 6.23 1.54
N LEU A 185 14.08 5.05 1.21
CA LEU A 185 12.88 4.50 1.82
C LEU A 185 13.06 4.24 3.32
N LYS A 186 14.21 3.69 3.74
CA LYS A 186 14.52 3.50 5.17
C LYS A 186 14.58 4.83 5.91
N THR A 187 15.21 5.85 5.33
CA THR A 187 15.31 7.17 5.96
C THR A 187 13.97 7.89 6.02
N ILE A 188 13.09 7.72 5.02
CA ILE A 188 11.70 8.22 5.10
C ILE A 188 10.97 7.61 6.30
N LEU A 189 11.11 6.29 6.50
CA LEU A 189 10.52 5.63 7.68
C LEU A 189 11.15 6.15 8.98
N GLN A 190 12.48 6.29 9.03
CA GLN A 190 13.18 6.83 10.21
C GLN A 190 12.71 8.24 10.55
N ASP A 191 12.64 9.15 9.57
CA ASP A 191 12.19 10.52 9.77
C ASP A 191 10.74 10.54 10.28
N PHE A 192 9.87 9.67 9.75
CA PHE A 192 8.50 9.56 10.21
C PHE A 192 8.35 9.06 11.65
N PHE A 193 9.25 8.17 12.10
CA PHE A 193 9.25 7.63 13.47
C PHE A 193 10.17 8.39 14.42
N ALA A 194 10.88 9.42 13.96
CA ALA A 194 11.79 10.20 14.79
C ALA A 194 11.04 11.12 15.76
N ASP A 195 9.88 11.62 15.35
CA ASP A 195 8.98 12.38 16.20
C ASP A 195 8.11 11.40 16.98
N ASP A 196 8.09 11.50 18.32
CA ASP A 196 7.39 10.61 19.28
C ASP A 196 5.84 10.71 19.18
N GLU A 197 5.33 11.08 18.01
CA GLU A 197 3.93 11.27 17.71
C GLU A 197 3.37 10.06 16.95
N ASN A 198 2.18 9.62 17.40
CA ASN A 198 1.54 8.33 17.12
C ASN A 198 1.03 8.10 15.66
N GLY A 199 1.83 8.43 14.66
CA GLY A 199 1.51 8.14 13.26
C GLY A 199 1.61 6.65 12.93
N LYS A 200 0.75 6.14 12.04
CA LYS A 200 0.78 4.74 11.57
C LYS A 200 1.23 4.62 10.12
N VAL A 201 2.13 3.69 9.86
CA VAL A 201 2.54 3.31 8.49
C VAL A 201 2.04 1.90 8.19
N TYR A 202 1.35 1.75 7.08
CA TYR A 202 0.93 0.45 6.57
C TYR A 202 1.71 0.14 5.29
N LEU A 203 2.37 -1.01 5.23
CA LEU A 203 3.05 -1.53 4.06
C LEU A 203 2.46 -2.88 3.66
N ILE A 204 1.88 -2.96 2.47
CA ILE A 204 1.17 -4.14 1.96
C ILE A 204 1.87 -4.66 0.70
N ILE A 205 2.31 -5.91 0.70
CA ILE A 205 2.97 -6.53 -0.45
C ILE A 205 2.24 -7.82 -0.82
N ASP A 206 1.59 -7.85 -1.98
CA ASP A 206 0.86 -9.03 -2.48
C ASP A 206 1.75 -9.89 -3.39
N GLY A 207 1.79 -11.19 -3.14
CA GLY A 207 2.39 -12.16 -4.07
C GLY A 207 3.91 -12.13 -4.14
N LEU A 208 4.60 -11.85 -3.03
CA LEU A 208 6.08 -11.80 -3.00
C LEU A 208 6.72 -13.10 -3.51
N ASP A 209 6.03 -14.24 -3.39
CA ASP A 209 6.45 -15.54 -3.93
C ASP A 209 6.53 -15.60 -5.46
N ARG A 210 5.96 -14.62 -6.16
CA ARG A 210 5.97 -14.51 -7.62
C ARG A 210 7.16 -13.74 -8.15
N VAL A 211 7.86 -13.01 -7.28
CA VAL A 211 9.10 -12.31 -7.64
C VAL A 211 10.19 -13.35 -7.92
N PRO A 212 10.99 -13.24 -9.01
CA PRO A 212 12.09 -14.16 -9.25
C PRO A 212 13.07 -14.19 -8.07
N VAL A 213 13.62 -15.36 -7.72
CA VAL A 213 14.47 -15.55 -6.53
C VAL A 213 15.61 -14.54 -6.45
N LYS A 214 16.28 -14.25 -7.58
CA LYS A 214 17.36 -13.24 -7.65
C LYS A 214 16.90 -11.83 -7.27
N GLU A 215 15.67 -11.47 -7.64
CA GLU A 215 15.07 -10.16 -7.38
C GLU A 215 14.46 -10.08 -5.98
N GLN A 216 14.26 -11.20 -5.27
CA GLN A 216 13.76 -11.21 -3.89
C GLN A 216 14.81 -10.73 -2.88
N VAL A 217 16.11 -10.84 -3.20
CA VAL A 217 17.19 -10.51 -2.25
C VAL A 217 17.10 -9.08 -1.70
N PRO A 218 16.88 -8.03 -2.52
CA PRO A 218 16.72 -6.68 -2.01
C PRO A 218 15.43 -6.48 -1.19
N TYR A 219 14.31 -7.13 -1.55
CA TYR A 219 13.08 -7.10 -0.74
C TYR A 219 13.34 -7.69 0.64
N ASN A 220 13.98 -8.86 0.69
CA ASN A 220 14.29 -9.56 1.93
C ASN A 220 15.25 -8.75 2.81
N ARG A 221 16.27 -8.12 2.21
CA ARG A 221 17.17 -7.20 2.92
C ARG A 221 16.39 -6.03 3.51
N PHE A 222 15.56 -5.35 2.73
CA PHE A 222 14.75 -4.24 3.20
C PHE A 222 13.81 -4.64 4.35
N LEU A 223 13.03 -5.71 4.19
CA LEU A 223 12.08 -6.18 5.20
C LEU A 223 12.79 -6.56 6.49
N ARG A 224 13.91 -7.30 6.41
CA ARG A 224 14.70 -7.65 7.60
C ARG A 224 15.22 -6.41 8.31
N ASP A 225 15.83 -5.49 7.57
CA ASP A 225 16.38 -4.28 8.14
C ASP A 225 15.30 -3.46 8.84
N VAL A 226 14.14 -3.27 8.21
CA VAL A 226 13.02 -2.50 8.79
C VAL A 226 12.38 -3.20 9.99
N MET A 227 12.35 -4.54 10.00
CA MET A 227 11.85 -5.31 11.16
C MET A 227 12.80 -5.33 12.35
N GLN A 228 14.10 -5.04 12.14
CA GLN A 228 15.08 -4.91 13.22
C GLN A 228 14.95 -3.56 13.94
N GLU A 229 14.35 -2.56 13.29
CA GLU A 229 14.01 -1.29 13.90
C GLU A 229 12.72 -1.47 14.73
N ASP A 230 12.69 -1.00 15.98
CA ASP A 230 11.52 -1.11 16.89
C ASP A 230 10.40 -0.10 16.52
N TYR A 231 9.99 -0.08 15.25
CA TYR A 231 8.94 0.82 14.77
C TYR A 231 7.57 0.39 15.30
N LYS A 232 7.13 1.04 16.38
CA LYS A 232 5.91 0.64 17.12
C LYS A 232 4.60 0.82 16.35
N ASN A 233 4.59 1.61 15.28
CA ASN A 233 3.40 1.88 14.49
C ASN A 233 3.59 1.51 13.01
N LEU A 234 4.58 0.68 12.69
CA LEU A 234 4.74 0.09 11.37
C LEU A 234 3.97 -1.23 11.29
N HIS A 235 3.02 -1.30 10.36
CA HIS A 235 2.21 -2.47 10.07
C HIS A 235 2.61 -3.04 8.70
N ILE A 236 3.04 -4.30 8.65
CA ILE A 236 3.44 -4.98 7.41
C ILE A 236 2.48 -6.14 7.14
N LEU A 237 1.94 -6.17 5.93
CA LEU A 237 1.18 -7.29 5.39
C LEU A 237 1.92 -7.89 4.21
N LEU A 238 2.12 -9.21 4.24
CA LEU A 238 2.63 -9.97 3.10
C LEU A 238 1.64 -11.03 2.66
N SER A 239 1.45 -11.18 1.36
CA SER A 239 0.73 -12.31 0.77
C SER A 239 1.69 -13.22 0.00
N CYS A 240 1.55 -14.53 0.18
CA CYS A 240 2.38 -15.51 -0.51
C CYS A 240 1.74 -16.90 -0.58
N LYS A 241 2.34 -17.84 -1.33
CA LYS A 241 1.98 -19.27 -1.27
C LYS A 241 2.32 -19.90 0.08
N ASP A 242 1.65 -21.00 0.42
CA ASP A 242 1.99 -21.79 1.63
C ASP A 242 3.40 -22.38 1.55
N SER A 243 3.75 -22.90 0.37
CA SER A 243 5.09 -23.43 0.07
C SER A 243 6.17 -22.36 -0.02
N TYR A 244 5.79 -21.08 -0.04
CA TYR A 244 6.75 -19.98 0.04
C TYR A 244 7.39 -20.04 1.42
N THR A 245 8.55 -20.69 1.42
CA THR A 245 9.28 -21.02 2.60
C THR A 245 10.08 -19.79 2.96
N THR A 246 9.46 -18.98 3.79
CA THR A 246 10.06 -17.82 4.43
C THR A 246 11.09 -18.21 5.49
N LYS A 247 11.40 -19.52 5.64
CA LYS A 247 12.19 -20.08 6.75
C LYS A 247 13.48 -19.30 6.99
N HIS A 248 14.25 -18.95 5.97
CA HIS A 248 15.50 -18.21 6.19
C HIS A 248 15.37 -16.77 6.73
N TYR A 249 14.18 -16.16 6.75
CA TYR A 249 14.05 -14.72 7.03
C TYR A 249 12.98 -14.36 8.07
N PHE A 250 12.06 -15.28 8.35
CA PHE A 250 10.92 -15.09 9.26
C PHE A 250 10.99 -16.05 10.48
N GLU A 251 12.11 -16.78 10.63
CA GLU A 251 12.39 -17.76 11.69
C GLU A 251 12.52 -17.18 13.10
N THR A 252 12.45 -15.85 13.28
CA THR A 252 12.20 -15.21 14.58
C THR A 252 10.69 -15.31 14.97
N SER A 253 10.10 -16.48 14.74
CA SER A 253 8.76 -16.70 14.17
C SER A 253 7.51 -16.55 15.05
N ASP A 254 7.52 -15.78 16.14
CA ASP A 254 6.31 -15.61 16.98
C ASP A 254 5.52 -14.32 16.68
N GLN A 255 6.16 -13.36 16.02
CA GLN A 255 5.58 -12.04 15.76
C GLN A 255 4.58 -12.05 14.60
N TRP A 256 4.81 -12.87 13.58
CA TRP A 256 3.93 -12.97 12.42
C TRP A 256 2.65 -13.71 12.78
N LYS A 257 1.50 -13.10 12.52
CA LYS A 257 0.23 -13.83 12.51
C LYS A 257 -0.11 -14.24 11.10
N THR A 258 -0.52 -15.50 10.94
CA THR A 258 -0.87 -16.05 9.64
C THR A 258 -2.37 -16.18 9.45
N VAL A 259 -2.89 -15.80 8.30
CA VAL A 259 -4.23 -16.14 7.83
C VAL A 259 -4.06 -17.10 6.66
N ASN A 260 -4.46 -18.35 6.88
CA ASN A 260 -4.46 -19.37 5.84
C ASN A 260 -5.74 -19.24 5.02
N MET A 261 -5.60 -19.11 3.71
CA MET A 261 -6.66 -18.98 2.73
C MET A 261 -6.89 -20.32 2.03
N ASP A 262 -8.13 -20.81 2.09
CA ASP A 262 -8.62 -21.94 1.31
C ASP A 262 -9.53 -21.43 0.18
N ARG A 263 -9.64 -22.20 -0.91
CA ARG A 263 -10.67 -22.01 -1.94
C ARG A 263 -12.08 -21.99 -1.35
N SER A 264 -12.30 -22.70 -0.24
CA SER A 264 -13.61 -22.68 0.44
C SER A 264 -14.00 -21.31 0.99
N ASP A 265 -13.03 -20.44 1.30
CA ASP A 265 -13.30 -19.14 1.93
C ASP A 265 -13.99 -18.15 0.97
N PHE A 266 -13.80 -18.35 -0.34
CA PHE A 266 -14.47 -17.58 -1.40
C PHE A 266 -15.63 -18.32 -2.06
N THR A 267 -15.84 -19.60 -1.77
CA THR A 267 -16.92 -20.43 -2.38
C THR A 267 -18.03 -20.80 -1.40
N LYS A 268 -17.77 -20.90 -0.09
CA LYS A 268 -18.78 -21.24 0.92
C LYS A 268 -19.40 -19.99 1.53
N ARG A 269 -20.53 -19.52 0.97
CA ARG A 269 -21.75 -19.04 1.67
C ARG A 269 -22.62 -18.21 0.71
N SER A 270 -23.45 -18.91 -0.06
CA SER A 270 -24.53 -18.36 -0.89
C SER A 270 -25.89 -18.25 -0.17
N HIS A 271 -25.97 -18.44 1.16
CA HIS A 271 -27.26 -18.62 1.84
C HIS A 271 -27.51 -17.83 3.13
N LYS A 272 -26.81 -16.71 3.37
CA LYS A 272 -27.32 -15.74 4.35
C LYS A 272 -27.39 -14.36 3.70
N ALA A 273 -28.62 -13.91 3.52
CA ALA A 273 -28.97 -12.56 3.10
C ALA A 273 -28.11 -11.54 3.85
N PHE A 274 -27.46 -10.67 3.09
CA PHE A 274 -26.77 -9.52 3.64
C PHE A 274 -27.81 -8.55 4.22
N PRO A 275 -27.55 -7.96 5.40
CA PRO A 275 -28.32 -6.81 5.84
C PRO A 275 -27.89 -5.59 5.00
N ASP A 276 -28.87 -4.85 4.47
CA ASP A 276 -28.78 -3.68 3.56
C ASP A 276 -27.97 -2.46 4.07
N TYR A 277 -27.11 -2.62 5.07
CA TYR A 277 -26.35 -1.53 5.69
C TYR A 277 -24.95 -1.37 5.09
N MET A 278 -24.85 -1.05 3.80
CA MET A 278 -23.64 -0.42 3.24
C MET A 278 -23.91 0.70 2.24
N PHE A 279 -25.17 0.97 1.89
CA PHE A 279 -25.55 2.08 1.01
C PHE A 279 -26.83 2.76 1.50
N SER A 280 -26.80 3.39 2.68
CA SER A 280 -27.90 4.29 3.04
C SER A 280 -27.41 5.58 3.70
N LYS A 281 -27.89 6.68 3.12
CA LYS A 281 -27.90 8.09 3.57
C LYS A 281 -26.81 9.01 2.99
N VAL A 282 -27.05 9.42 1.74
CA VAL A 282 -26.75 10.79 1.30
C VAL A 282 -28.04 11.60 1.50
N PRO A 283 -28.04 12.73 2.23
CA PRO A 283 -29.17 13.65 2.23
C PRO A 283 -29.28 14.28 0.84
N ALA A 284 -30.47 14.21 0.23
CA ALA A 284 -30.76 14.90 -1.02
C ALA A 284 -30.60 16.41 -0.81
N LEU A 285 -29.64 17.03 -1.50
CA LEU A 285 -29.65 18.47 -1.73
C LEU A 285 -30.59 18.73 -2.90
N SER A 286 -31.76 19.26 -2.58
CA SER A 286 -32.68 19.87 -3.54
C SER A 286 -32.01 21.09 -4.19
N ARG A 287 -32.35 21.27 -5.48
CA ARG A 287 -31.90 22.33 -6.39
C ARG A 287 -32.04 23.74 -5.82
#